data_AF-T1RTQ1-F1
#
_entry.id   AF-T1RTQ1-F1
#
_cell.length_a   1.000
_cell.length_b   1.000
_cell.length_c   1.000
_cell.angle_alpha   90.00
_cell.angle_beta   90.00
_cell.angle_gamma   90.00
#
_symmetry.space_group_name_H-M   'P 1'
#
loop_
_entity.id
_entity.type
_entity.pdbx_description
1 polymer ?
#
loop_
_entity_poly.entity_id
_entity_poly.type
_entity_poly.pdbx_seq_one_letter_code
_entity_poly.pdbx_strand_id
1 'polypeptide(L)'
;KEISFDTMQQELQIGAEDVEAFVIDAVRTKMVNLAIDQTQRKVVVSHSTHRTFGKQQWQQLHDTLCSWKQNLASVKSSLQTLSPSA
;
A
#
# COMPACT_ATOMS: atom_id res chain seq x y z
N LYS A 1 -0.96 -1.32 -7.64
CA LYS A 1 0.43 -1.22 -8.17
C LYS A 1 0.66 -2.43 -9.06
N GLU A 2 1.20 -2.27 -10.26
CA GLU A 2 1.41 -3.38 -11.21
C GLU A 2 2.86 -3.85 -11.17
N ILE A 3 3.08 -5.16 -11.24
CA ILE A 3 4.40 -5.81 -11.25
C ILE A 3 4.38 -6.87 -12.35
N SER A 4 5.34 -6.85 -13.28
CA SER A 4 5.45 -7.86 -14.32
C SER A 4 6.07 -9.15 -13.81
N PHE A 5 5.80 -10.26 -14.49
CA PHE A 5 6.39 -11.56 -14.15
C PHE A 5 7.92 -11.54 -14.32
N ASP A 6 8.46 -10.76 -15.26
CA ASP A 6 9.90 -10.63 -15.47
C ASP A 6 10.60 -9.97 -14.28
N THR A 7 9.99 -8.90 -13.73
CA THR A 7 10.48 -8.28 -12.50
C THR A 7 10.41 -9.25 -11.32
N MET A 8 9.34 -10.04 -11.22
CA MET A 8 9.24 -11.06 -10.16
C MET A 8 10.32 -12.14 -10.28
N GLN A 9 10.59 -12.65 -11.48
CA GLN A 9 11.65 -13.63 -11.71
C GLN A 9 13.02 -13.09 -11.31
N GLN A 10 13.34 -11.85 -11.71
CA GLN A 10 14.62 -11.24 -11.40
C GLN A 10 14.80 -10.98 -9.90
N GLU A 11 13.79 -10.42 -9.23
CA GLU A 11 13.89 -10.02 -7.82
C GLU A 11 13.75 -11.22 -6.86
N LEU A 12 12.89 -12.18 -7.19
CA LEU A 12 12.67 -13.37 -6.36
C LEU A 12 13.61 -14.53 -6.71
N GLN A 13 14.31 -14.44 -7.85
CA GLN A 13 15.24 -15.47 -8.35
C GLN A 13 14.56 -16.84 -8.52
N ILE A 14 13.33 -16.83 -9.05
CA ILE A 14 12.52 -18.03 -9.32
C ILE A 14 12.33 -18.25 -10.83
N GLY A 15 12.04 -19.49 -11.22
CA GLY A 15 11.74 -19.84 -12.62
C GLY A 15 10.44 -19.23 -13.12
N ALA A 16 10.29 -19.12 -14.45
CA ALA A 16 9.09 -18.57 -15.08
C ALA A 16 7.82 -19.36 -14.75
N GLU A 17 7.94 -20.69 -14.67
CA GLU A 17 6.86 -21.59 -14.23
C GLU A 17 6.46 -21.41 -12.76
N ASP A 18 7.38 -20.98 -11.90
CA ASP A 18 7.15 -20.89 -10.45
C ASP A 18 6.51 -19.56 -10.01
N VAL A 19 6.51 -18.54 -10.87
CA VAL A 19 5.96 -17.22 -10.56
C VAL A 19 4.50 -17.31 -10.15
N GLU A 20 3.69 -18.06 -10.90
CA GLU A 20 2.25 -18.16 -10.64
C GLU A 20 1.96 -18.88 -9.31
N ALA A 21 2.67 -19.98 -9.04
CA ALA A 21 2.58 -20.70 -7.78
C ALA A 21 2.97 -19.82 -6.58
N PHE A 22 4.06 -19.06 -6.71
CA PHE A 22 4.49 -18.11 -5.71
C PHE A 22 3.42 -17.04 -5.43
N VAL A 23 2.82 -16.49 -6.47
CA VAL A 23 1.79 -15.45 -6.34
C VAL A 23 0.53 -16.00 -5.66
N ILE A 24 0.14 -17.24 -5.98
CA ILE A 24 -0.97 -17.94 -5.30
C ILE A 24 -0.68 -18.13 -3.81
N ASP A 25 0.53 -18.56 -3.46
CA ASP A 25 0.91 -18.73 -2.06
C ASP A 25 0.98 -17.39 -1.32
N ALA A 26 1.45 -16.33 -1.98
CA ALA A 26 1.45 -14.98 -1.43
C ALA A 26 0.04 -14.48 -1.09
N VAL A 27 -0.96 -14.74 -1.95
CA VAL A 27 -2.37 -14.44 -1.67
C VAL A 27 -2.88 -15.25 -0.47
N ARG A 28 -2.50 -16.53 -0.39
CA ARG A 28 -2.93 -17.43 0.70
C ARG A 28 -2.48 -16.96 2.08
N THR A 29 -1.37 -16.23 2.17
CA THR A 29 -0.89 -15.64 3.44
C THR A 29 -1.84 -14.57 4.01
N LYS A 30 -2.83 -14.10 3.24
CA LYS A 30 -3.72 -12.97 3.53
C LYS A 30 -3.00 -11.63 3.76
N MET A 31 -1.69 -11.56 3.48
CA MET A 31 -0.91 -10.33 3.62
C MET A 31 -1.05 -9.41 2.42
N VAL A 32 -1.32 -9.98 1.25
CA VAL A 32 -1.37 -9.27 -0.01
C VAL A 32 -2.64 -9.68 -0.74
N ASN A 33 -3.44 -8.68 -1.10
CA ASN A 33 -4.56 -8.84 -2.00
C ASN A 33 -4.12 -8.38 -3.39
N LEU A 34 -4.16 -9.28 -4.36
CA LEU A 34 -3.70 -9.05 -5.73
C LEU A 34 -4.55 -9.86 -6.71
N ALA A 35 -4.51 -9.48 -7.98
CA ALA A 35 -5.10 -10.20 -9.10
C ALA A 35 -4.04 -10.47 -10.18
N ILE A 36 -4.11 -11.63 -10.80
CA ILE A 36 -3.21 -12.02 -11.90
C ILE A 36 -3.88 -11.64 -13.24
N ASP A 37 -3.13 -10.95 -14.09
CA ASP A 37 -3.43 -10.79 -15.50
C ASP A 37 -2.44 -11.65 -16.29
N GLN A 38 -2.88 -12.88 -16.57
CA GLN A 38 -2.04 -13.89 -17.22
C GLN A 38 -1.74 -13.53 -18.68
N THR A 39 -2.68 -12.87 -19.37
CA THR A 39 -2.52 -12.47 -20.77
C THR A 39 -1.41 -11.44 -20.91
N GLN A 40 -1.33 -10.48 -19.97
CA GLN A 40 -0.28 -9.45 -19.96
C GLN A 40 0.94 -9.84 -19.11
N ARG A 41 0.97 -11.07 -18.55
CA ARG A 41 2.06 -11.56 -17.67
C ARG A 41 2.39 -10.59 -16.54
N LYS A 42 1.36 -10.12 -15.82
CA LYS A 42 1.51 -9.15 -14.74
C LYS A 42 0.59 -9.43 -13.55
N VAL A 43 0.96 -8.88 -12.41
CA VAL A 43 0.21 -8.94 -11.16
C VAL A 43 -0.21 -7.54 -10.76
N VAL A 44 -1.49 -7.36 -10.46
CA VAL A 44 -2.06 -6.09 -9.97
C VAL A 44 -2.28 -6.22 -8.47
N VAL A 45 -1.48 -5.50 -7.68
CA VAL A 45 -1.61 -5.45 -6.22
C VAL A 45 -2.66 -4.41 -5.83
N SER A 46 -3.72 -4.87 -5.16
CA SER A 46 -4.81 -4.06 -4.62
C SER A 46 -4.52 -3.56 -3.21
N HIS A 47 -3.98 -4.42 -2.35
CA HIS A 47 -3.62 -4.06 -0.97
C HIS A 47 -2.47 -4.91 -0.45
N SER A 48 -1.57 -4.34 0.36
CA SER A 48 -0.48 -5.09 0.99
C SER A 48 -0.30 -4.62 2.43
N THR A 49 -0.35 -5.55 3.38
CA THR A 49 -0.10 -5.25 4.79
C THR A 49 1.40 -5.31 5.06
N HIS A 50 2.01 -4.16 5.38
CA HIS A 50 3.38 -4.11 5.90
C HIS A 50 3.38 -4.62 7.35
N ARG A 51 3.92 -5.82 7.61
CA ARG A 51 3.94 -6.40 8.97
C ARG A 51 4.81 -5.63 9.96
N THR A 52 5.84 -4.93 9.49
CA THR A 52 6.75 -4.14 10.32
C THR A 52 7.19 -2.90 9.57
N PHE A 53 7.12 -1.76 10.25
CA PHE A 53 7.69 -0.50 9.76
C PHE A 53 9.14 -0.38 10.20
N GLY A 54 10.02 -0.07 9.26
CA GLY A 54 11.37 0.40 9.55
C GLY A 54 11.36 1.88 9.92
N LYS A 55 12.54 2.42 10.26
CA LYS A 55 12.67 3.80 10.76
C LYS A 55 12.10 4.85 9.79
N GLN A 56 12.35 4.71 8.48
CA GLN A 56 11.81 5.63 7.49
C GLN A 56 10.27 5.55 7.39
N GLN A 57 9.72 4.33 7.42
CA GLN A 57 8.27 4.15 7.37
C GLN A 57 7.59 4.74 8.62
N TRP A 58 8.21 4.60 9.80
CA TRP A 58 7.75 5.26 11.03
C TRP A 58 7.81 6.79 10.94
N GLN A 59 8.88 7.35 10.37
CA GLN A 59 8.97 8.79 10.17
C GLN A 59 7.87 9.29 9.23
N GLN A 60 7.65 8.61 8.10
CA GLN A 60 6.60 8.95 7.16
C GLN A 60 5.20 8.87 7.80
N LEU A 61 4.95 7.86 8.64
CA LEU A 61 3.71 7.76 9.39
C LEU A 61 3.55 8.94 10.36
N HIS A 62 4.59 9.26 11.12
CA HIS A 62 4.60 10.40 12.04
C HIS A 62 4.25 11.70 11.32
N ASP A 63 4.89 11.96 10.18
CA ASP A 63 4.69 13.19 9.42
C ASP A 63 3.27 13.28 8.85
N THR A 64 2.73 12.14 8.38
CA THR A 64 1.34 12.03 7.92
C THR A 64 0.35 12.34 9.05
N LEU A 65 0.57 11.80 10.25
CA LEU A 65 -0.27 12.05 11.42
C LEU A 65 -0.18 13.50 11.90
N CYS A 66 1.01 14.10 11.88
CA CYS A 66 1.22 15.51 12.20
C CYS A 66 0.47 16.42 11.22
N SER A 67 0.54 16.13 9.91
CA SER A 67 -0.22 16.86 8.90
C SER A 67 -1.72 16.72 9.14
N TRP A 68 -2.22 15.51 9.41
CA TRP A 68 -3.62 15.28 9.75
C TRP A 68 -4.09 16.12 10.95
N LYS A 69 -3.29 16.17 12.01
CA LYS A 69 -3.58 16.98 13.20
C LYS A 69 -3.69 18.47 12.84
N GLN A 70 -2.78 18.99 12.04
CA GLN A 70 -2.79 20.39 11.59
C GLN A 70 -4.02 20.68 10.72
N ASN A 71 -4.34 19.78 9.79
CA ASN A 71 -5.50 19.91 8.90
C ASN A 71 -6.80 19.94 9.72
N LEU A 72 -6.95 19.05 10.71
CA LEU A 72 -8.11 19.03 11.60
C LEU A 72 -8.22 20.31 12.44
N ALA A 73 -7.10 20.85 12.92
CA ALA A 73 -7.10 22.13 13.64
C ALA A 73 -7.53 23.29 12.73
N SER A 74 -7.06 23.31 11.49
CA SER A 74 -7.47 24.30 10.48
C SER A 74 -8.96 24.22 10.20
N VAL A 75 -9.49 23.01 9.94
CA VAL A 75 -10.93 22.78 9.72
C VAL A 75 -11.75 23.24 10.91
N LYS A 76 -11.32 22.93 12.14
CA LYS A 76 -12.00 23.39 13.36
C LYS A 76 -12.06 24.92 13.43
N SER A 77 -10.94 25.60 13.18
CA SER A 77 -10.89 27.07 13.17
C SER A 77 -11.80 27.65 12.10
N SER A 78 -11.79 27.07 10.89
CA SER A 78 -12.70 27.49 9.82
C SER A 78 -14.16 27.33 10.21
N LEU A 79 -14.54 26.22 10.85
CA LEU A 79 -15.90 26.00 11.32
C LEU A 79 -16.30 26.98 12.43
N GLN A 80 -15.40 27.31 13.36
CA GLN A 80 -15.66 28.30 14.41
C GLN A 80 -15.85 29.71 13.85
N THR A 81 -15.07 30.09 12.84
CA THR A 81 -15.24 31.37 12.14
C THR A 81 -16.56 31.45 11.38
N LEU A 82 -17.02 30.34 10.80
CA LEU A 82 -18.28 30.26 10.05
C LEU A 82 -19.51 30.05 10.94
N SER A 83 -19.32 29.64 12.19
CA SER A 83 -20.36 29.57 13.23
C SER A 83 -20.10 30.63 14.30
N PRO A 84 -20.20 31.94 13.98
CA PRO A 84 -20.36 32.93 15.03
C PRO A 84 -21.72 32.63 15.67
N SER A 85 -21.71 32.24 16.94
CA SER A 85 -22.85 31.92 17.81
C SER A 85 -24.25 32.28 17.28
N ALA A 86 -25.12 31.26 17.21
CA ALA A 86 -26.54 31.46 17.54
C ALA A 86 -26.68 31.88 19.02
#